data_AF-A0A5S4GHL5-F1
#
_entry.id   AF-A0A5S4GHL5-F1
#
_cell.length_a   1.000
_cell.length_b   1.000
_cell.length_c   1.000
_cell.angle_alpha   90.00
_cell.angle_beta   90.00
_cell.angle_gamma   90.00
#
_symmetry.space_group_name_H-M   'P 1'
#
loop_
_entity.id
_entity.type
_entity.pdbx_description
1 polymer ?
#
loop_
_entity_poly.entity_id
_entity_poly.type
_entity_poly.pdbx_seq_one_letter_code
_entity_poly.pdbx_strand_id
1 'polypeptide(L)'
;MYEIAHRVLALRTDPPRDVVVTIGVPYEEPTGEWSCPYRIDGLDGWEHERKVSGVDSLEAVELATVMVRAALAGSHEAKAGLLEWDEAPASRRTQTVYVSWDKDRDIAYIAMKHELVPGDAVRQVVAEDVVLDFGDSGRLVGLELMNAAARLPSEMRI
;
A
#
# COMPACT_ATOMS: atom_id res chain seq x y z
N MET A 1 -13.98 8.26 -16.17
CA MET A 1 -12.59 8.48 -15.72
C MET A 1 -11.89 7.13 -15.66
N TYR A 2 -10.66 7.00 -16.14
CA TYR A 2 -9.83 5.83 -15.79
C TYR A 2 -9.22 6.08 -14.42
N GLU A 3 -9.29 5.11 -13.52
CA GLU A 3 -8.87 5.24 -12.13
C GLU A 3 -7.50 4.59 -11.92
N ILE A 4 -6.63 5.25 -11.15
CA ILE A 4 -5.33 4.70 -10.73
C ILE A 4 -5.31 4.31 -9.26
N ALA A 5 -6.23 4.85 -8.46
CA ALA A 5 -6.41 4.45 -7.07
C ALA A 5 -7.87 4.57 -6.66
N HIS A 6 -8.30 3.61 -5.85
CA HIS A 6 -9.64 3.53 -5.28
C HIS A 6 -9.55 3.08 -3.83
N ARG A 7 -10.33 3.70 -2.94
CA ARG A 7 -10.33 3.40 -1.51
C ARG A 7 -11.72 3.57 -0.93
N VAL A 8 -12.11 2.64 -0.06
CA VAL A 8 -13.36 2.72 0.71
C VAL A 8 -13.01 2.96 2.18
N LEU A 9 -13.75 3.86 2.82
CA LEU A 9 -13.73 4.10 4.26
C LEU A 9 -15.14 3.80 4.80
N ALA A 10 -15.22 3.20 5.97
CA ALA A 10 -16.48 3.01 6.67
C ALA A 10 -16.87 4.29 7.40
N LEU A 11 -18.09 4.75 7.19
CA LEU A 11 -18.71 5.84 7.94
C LEU A 11 -19.68 5.23 8.96
N ARG A 12 -19.36 5.42 10.26
CA ARG A 12 -20.10 4.90 11.41
C ARG A 12 -21.41 5.66 11.69
N THR A 13 -22.31 5.68 10.72
CA THR A 13 -23.70 6.11 10.90
C THR A 13 -24.60 4.92 11.22
N ASP A 14 -25.87 5.18 11.54
CA ASP A 14 -26.92 4.15 11.62
C ASP A 14 -27.99 4.45 10.56
N PRO A 15 -28.06 3.68 9.45
CA PRO A 15 -27.19 2.54 9.11
C PRO A 15 -25.76 2.98 8.70
N PRO A 16 -24.75 2.08 8.77
CA PRO A 16 -23.40 2.39 8.30
C PRO A 16 -23.40 2.64 6.80
N ARG A 17 -22.50 3.53 6.35
CA ARG A 17 -22.36 3.94 4.94
C ARG A 17 -20.90 3.89 4.52
N ASP A 18 -20.66 3.86 3.21
CA ASP A 18 -19.32 3.89 2.64
C ASP A 18 -18.97 5.32 2.20
N VAL A 19 -17.71 5.70 2.44
CA VAL A 19 -17.07 6.86 1.80
C VAL A 19 -16.07 6.34 0.79
N VAL A 20 -16.29 6.65 -0.48
CA VAL A 20 -15.49 6.14 -1.60
C VAL A 20 -14.60 7.25 -2.14
N VAL A 21 -13.30 7.01 -2.12
CA VAL A 21 -12.27 7.91 -2.62
C VAL A 21 -11.68 7.34 -3.89
N THR A 22 -11.68 8.14 -4.96
CA THR A 22 -11.15 7.77 -6.26
C THR A 22 -10.12 8.80 -6.71
N ILE A 23 -8.98 8.34 -7.25
CA ILE A 23 -8.00 9.17 -7.96
C ILE A 23 -7.91 8.65 -9.39
N GLY A 24 -8.11 9.55 -10.35
CA GLY A 24 -8.04 9.25 -11.77
C GLY A 24 -6.63 9.30 -12.35
N VAL A 25 -6.51 8.83 -13.59
CA VAL A 25 -5.30 8.97 -14.40
C VAL A 25 -5.04 10.46 -14.64
N PRO A 26 -3.84 11.00 -14.32
CA PRO A 26 -3.49 12.36 -14.65
C PRO A 26 -3.40 12.54 -16.17
N TYR A 27 -3.77 13.71 -16.68
CA TYR A 27 -3.76 14.02 -18.10
C TYR A 27 -3.26 15.44 -18.35
N GLU A 28 -2.62 15.64 -19.49
CA GLU A 28 -2.16 16.95 -19.94
C GLU A 28 -3.35 17.78 -20.45
N GLU A 29 -3.48 19.00 -19.94
CA GLU A 29 -4.47 19.98 -20.38
C GLU A 29 -3.96 20.74 -21.62
N PRO A 30 -4.85 21.34 -22.44
CA PRO A 30 -4.43 22.13 -23.60
C PRO A 30 -3.51 23.31 -23.27
N THR A 31 -3.46 23.74 -22.01
CA THR A 31 -2.58 24.79 -21.50
C THR A 31 -1.14 24.32 -21.25
N GLY A 32 -0.88 23.01 -21.33
CA GLY A 32 0.42 22.37 -21.05
C GLY A 32 0.64 22.01 -19.58
N GLU A 33 -0.31 22.35 -18.70
CA GLU A 33 -0.33 21.87 -17.31
C GLU A 33 -0.89 20.44 -17.24
N TRP A 34 -0.61 19.75 -16.15
CA TRP A 34 -1.17 18.42 -15.89
C TRP A 34 -2.29 18.51 -14.87
N SER A 35 -3.44 17.91 -15.16
CA SER A 35 -4.55 17.78 -14.24
C SER A 35 -4.70 16.35 -13.74
N CYS A 36 -4.92 16.19 -12.44
CA CYS A 36 -5.29 14.90 -11.84
C CYS A 36 -6.68 15.00 -11.22
N PRO A 37 -7.67 14.25 -11.73
CA PRO A 37 -9.01 14.27 -11.18
C PRO A 37 -9.13 13.34 -9.96
N TYR A 38 -9.98 13.70 -9.00
CA TYR A 38 -10.30 12.91 -7.82
C TYR A 38 -11.76 13.12 -7.42
N ARG A 39 -12.32 12.17 -6.68
CA ARG A 39 -13.70 12.21 -6.19
C ARG A 39 -13.80 11.58 -4.81
N ILE A 40 -14.68 12.10 -3.97
CA ILE A 40 -15.00 11.57 -2.64
C ILE A 40 -16.53 11.47 -2.54
N ASP A 41 -17.07 10.28 -2.70
CA ASP A 41 -18.51 10.01 -2.61
C ASP A 41 -18.89 9.57 -1.19
N GLY A 42 -20.10 9.90 -0.72
CA GLY A 42 -20.59 9.52 0.61
C GLY A 42 -20.15 10.47 1.75
N LEU A 43 -19.49 11.58 1.41
CA LEU A 43 -19.08 12.62 2.35
C LEU A 43 -19.77 13.94 2.00
N ASP A 44 -20.52 14.51 2.96
CA ASP A 44 -21.36 15.69 2.71
C ASP A 44 -20.52 16.86 2.17
N GLY A 45 -20.94 17.41 1.03
CA GLY A 45 -20.28 18.53 0.35
C GLY A 45 -19.07 18.15 -0.53
N TRP A 46 -18.74 16.87 -0.64
CA TRP A 46 -17.60 16.38 -1.42
C TRP A 46 -17.96 15.49 -2.62
N GLU A 47 -19.24 15.15 -2.81
CA GLU A 47 -19.78 14.20 -3.81
C GLU A 47 -19.72 14.68 -5.28
N HIS A 48 -18.66 15.39 -5.66
CA HIS A 48 -18.44 15.88 -7.01
C HIS A 48 -17.02 15.58 -7.44
N GLU A 49 -16.85 15.31 -8.73
CA GLU A 49 -15.52 15.23 -9.34
C GLU A 49 -14.82 16.58 -9.21
N ARG A 50 -13.57 16.54 -8.77
CA ARG A 50 -12.67 17.69 -8.65
C ARG A 50 -11.37 17.35 -9.36
N LYS A 51 -10.57 18.37 -9.63
CA LYS A 51 -9.21 18.19 -10.15
C LYS A 51 -8.26 19.18 -9.52
N VAL A 52 -6.99 18.83 -9.54
CA VAL A 52 -5.87 19.72 -9.21
C VAL A 52 -4.92 19.75 -10.39
N SER A 53 -4.32 20.91 -10.63
CA SER A 53 -3.29 21.09 -11.66
C SER A 53 -1.90 21.12 -11.03
N GLY A 54 -0.92 20.52 -11.71
CA GLY A 54 0.50 20.57 -11.42
C GLY A 54 1.31 20.82 -12.69
N VAL A 55 2.61 21.07 -12.53
CA VAL A 55 3.55 21.29 -13.64
C VAL A 55 3.76 19.99 -14.44
N ASP A 56 3.71 18.84 -13.75
CA ASP A 56 3.80 17.53 -14.38
C ASP A 56 2.80 16.52 -13.80
N SER A 57 2.75 15.34 -14.44
CA SER A 57 1.84 14.25 -14.07
C SER A 57 2.02 13.73 -12.64
N LEU A 58 3.25 13.74 -12.12
CA LEU A 58 3.57 13.22 -10.79
C LEU A 58 3.12 14.24 -9.73
N GLU A 59 3.44 15.52 -9.93
CA GLU A 59 3.02 16.60 -9.06
C GLU A 59 1.48 16.67 -8.98
N ALA A 60 0.79 16.54 -10.12
CA ALA A 60 -0.67 16.54 -10.13
C ALA A 60 -1.26 15.39 -9.28
N VAL A 61 -0.66 14.18 -9.33
CA VAL A 61 -1.08 13.03 -8.50
C VAL A 61 -0.75 13.24 -7.02
N GLU A 62 0.41 13.80 -6.71
CA GLU A 62 0.79 14.12 -5.34
C GLU A 62 -0.18 15.14 -4.73
N LEU A 63 -0.48 16.22 -5.45
CA LEU A 63 -1.44 17.24 -5.05
C LEU A 63 -2.84 16.64 -4.87
N ALA A 64 -3.27 15.73 -5.75
CA ALA A 64 -4.58 15.09 -5.63
C ALA A 64 -4.65 14.28 -4.34
N THR A 65 -3.58 13.56 -4.01
CA THR A 65 -3.45 12.80 -2.76
C THR A 65 -3.47 13.71 -1.53
N VAL A 66 -2.78 14.84 -1.58
CA VAL A 66 -2.79 15.85 -0.50
C VAL A 66 -4.19 16.43 -0.31
N MET A 67 -4.87 16.81 -1.39
CA MET A 67 -6.22 17.37 -1.33
C MET A 67 -7.24 16.38 -0.77
N VAL A 68 -7.17 15.11 -1.19
CA VAL A 68 -7.99 14.03 -0.64
C VAL A 68 -7.75 13.86 0.87
N ARG A 69 -6.48 13.82 1.31
CA ARG A 69 -6.15 13.70 2.74
C ARG A 69 -6.68 14.89 3.54
N ALA A 70 -6.51 16.10 3.02
CA ALA A 70 -7.01 17.32 3.66
C ALA A 70 -8.55 17.34 3.75
N ALA A 71 -9.23 16.90 2.70
CA ALA A 71 -10.68 16.78 2.65
C ALA A 71 -11.20 15.81 3.72
N LEU A 72 -10.65 14.60 3.76
CA LEU A 72 -11.02 13.58 4.73
C LEU A 72 -10.74 14.05 6.16
N ALA A 73 -9.53 14.53 6.46
CA ALA A 73 -9.16 15.01 7.79
C ALA A 73 -9.94 16.26 8.24
N GLY A 74 -10.34 17.10 7.28
CA GLY A 74 -11.08 18.33 7.50
C GLY A 74 -12.59 18.14 7.67
N SER A 75 -13.11 16.98 7.28
CA SER A 75 -14.55 16.65 7.31
C SER A 75 -15.14 16.66 8.71
N HIS A 76 -16.45 16.87 8.80
CA HIS A 76 -17.16 16.81 10.09
C HIS A 76 -17.09 15.40 10.67
N GLU A 77 -17.25 14.40 9.81
CA GLU A 77 -17.26 12.97 10.09
C GLU A 77 -15.92 12.51 10.66
N ALA A 78 -14.79 12.93 10.10
CA ALA A 78 -13.47 12.65 10.68
C ALA A 78 -13.32 13.31 12.07
N LYS A 79 -13.72 14.57 12.21
CA LYS A 79 -13.63 15.30 13.48
C LYS A 79 -14.53 14.70 14.57
N ALA A 80 -15.64 14.09 14.17
CA ALA A 80 -16.55 13.35 15.04
C ALA A 80 -16.08 11.90 15.30
N GLY A 81 -14.96 11.46 14.71
CA GLY A 81 -14.43 10.10 14.88
C GLY A 81 -15.28 9.01 14.20
N LEU A 82 -16.06 9.38 13.17
CA LEU A 82 -16.99 8.49 12.48
C LEU A 82 -16.39 7.83 11.24
N LEU A 83 -15.30 8.38 10.71
CA LEU A 83 -14.58 7.77 9.60
C LEU A 83 -13.58 6.75 10.12
N GLU A 84 -13.81 5.49 9.77
CA GLU A 84 -12.86 4.42 9.93
C GLU A 84 -12.34 4.01 8.56
N TRP A 85 -11.06 3.68 8.50
CA TRP A 85 -10.57 2.93 7.35
C TRP A 85 -11.24 1.57 7.42
N ASP A 86 -12.07 1.25 6.42
CA ASP A 86 -12.52 -0.12 6.26
C ASP A 86 -11.25 -0.97 6.23
N GLU A 87 -11.14 -1.90 7.17
CA GLU A 87 -9.91 -2.66 7.35
C GLU A 87 -9.57 -3.27 5.99
N ALA A 88 -8.47 -2.78 5.40
CA ALA A 88 -7.96 -3.32 4.15
C ALA A 88 -8.01 -4.85 4.25
N PRO A 89 -8.49 -5.59 3.24
CA PRO A 89 -8.78 -7.01 3.36
C PRO A 89 -7.60 -7.71 4.05
N ALA A 90 -7.77 -8.06 5.33
CA ALA A 90 -6.83 -8.74 6.22
C ALA A 90 -5.31 -8.50 6.04
N SER A 91 -4.83 -7.37 5.50
CA SER A 91 -3.45 -7.21 5.01
C SER A 91 -2.62 -6.17 5.76
N ARG A 92 -3.09 -5.73 6.92
CA ARG A 92 -2.23 -5.16 7.97
C ARG A 92 -2.23 -6.00 9.24
N ARG A 93 -2.31 -7.34 9.10
CA ARG A 93 -1.75 -8.18 10.16
C ARG A 93 -0.27 -7.87 10.23
N THR A 94 0.21 -7.40 11.38
CA THR A 94 1.62 -7.51 11.72
C THR A 94 1.99 -8.98 11.50
N GLN A 95 2.74 -9.25 10.44
CA GLN A 95 3.13 -10.60 10.10
C GLN A 95 4.42 -10.86 10.84
N THR A 96 4.39 -11.76 11.82
CA THR A 96 5.60 -12.27 12.43
C THR A 96 6.40 -12.98 11.35
N VAL A 97 7.62 -12.50 11.12
CA VAL A 97 8.60 -13.16 10.29
C VAL A 97 9.72 -13.68 11.19
N TYR A 98 10.35 -14.76 10.75
CA TYR A 98 11.45 -15.40 11.45
C TYR A 98 12.71 -15.19 10.64
N VAL A 99 13.74 -14.63 11.27
CA VAL A 99 14.99 -14.30 10.61
C VAL A 99 16.09 -15.19 11.15
N SER A 100 16.83 -15.83 10.26
CA SER A 100 18.07 -16.53 10.57
C SER A 100 19.18 -15.97 9.72
N TRP A 101 20.31 -15.62 10.33
CA TRP A 101 21.47 -15.07 9.63
C TRP A 101 22.67 -16.00 9.71
N ASP A 102 23.17 -16.43 8.56
CA ASP A 102 24.42 -17.16 8.40
C ASP A 102 25.56 -16.16 8.15
N LYS A 103 26.36 -15.92 9.20
CA LYS A 103 27.48 -14.96 9.18
C LYS A 103 28.64 -15.42 8.32
N ASP A 104 28.86 -16.73 8.21
CA ASP A 104 29.99 -17.29 7.47
C ASP A 104 29.77 -17.17 5.96
N ARG A 105 28.50 -17.20 5.53
CA ARG A 105 28.11 -17.05 4.13
C ARG A 105 27.60 -15.65 3.76
N ASP A 106 27.39 -14.79 4.75
CA ASP A 106 26.74 -13.48 4.61
C ASP A 106 25.35 -13.56 3.95
N ILE A 107 24.54 -14.51 4.42
CA ILE A 107 23.20 -14.81 3.91
C ILE A 107 22.19 -14.73 5.05
N ALA A 108 21.03 -14.11 4.80
CA ALA A 108 19.91 -14.12 5.72
C ALA A 108 18.67 -14.74 5.12
N TYR A 109 18.01 -15.58 5.88
CA TYR A 109 16.72 -16.16 5.53
C TYR A 109 15.61 -15.50 6.33
N ILE A 110 14.56 -15.04 5.66
CA ILE A 110 13.36 -14.46 6.27
C ILE A 110 12.17 -15.36 5.94
N ALA A 111 11.68 -16.10 6.93
CA ALA A 111 10.55 -17.02 6.80
C ALA A 111 9.23 -16.40 7.25
N MET A 112 8.15 -16.71 6.54
CA MET A 112 6.79 -16.25 6.87
C MET A 112 6.10 -17.13 7.94
N LYS A 113 6.73 -18.24 8.33
CA LYS A 113 6.33 -19.14 9.42
C LYS A 113 7.57 -19.65 10.16
N HIS A 114 7.39 -20.15 11.39
CA HIS A 114 8.51 -20.49 12.28
C HIS A 114 9.44 -21.56 11.72
N GLU A 115 8.88 -22.56 11.04
CA GLU A 115 9.63 -23.66 10.44
C GLU A 115 9.18 -23.82 9.00
N LEU A 116 10.13 -23.71 8.07
CA LEU A 116 9.97 -24.16 6.70
C LEU A 116 10.55 -25.57 6.59
N VAL A 117 9.74 -26.49 6.09
CA VAL A 117 10.11 -27.87 5.82
C VAL A 117 10.38 -28.06 4.33
N PRO A 118 11.23 -29.03 3.94
CA PRO A 118 11.43 -29.37 2.54
C PRO A 118 10.09 -29.61 1.84
N GLY A 119 9.87 -28.94 0.71
CA GLY A 119 8.62 -28.98 -0.05
C GLY A 119 7.67 -27.80 0.19
N ASP A 120 7.93 -26.94 1.18
CA ASP A 120 7.14 -25.71 1.37
C ASP A 120 7.36 -24.69 0.24
N ALA A 121 8.61 -24.55 -0.22
CA ALA A 121 8.96 -23.74 -1.37
C ALA A 121 8.87 -24.60 -2.64
N VAL A 122 7.76 -24.49 -3.37
CA VAL A 122 7.54 -25.24 -4.61
C VAL A 122 8.02 -24.47 -5.84
N ARG A 123 8.24 -23.16 -5.71
CA ARG A 123 8.72 -22.29 -6.79
C ARG A 123 9.65 -21.22 -6.23
N GLN A 124 10.77 -21.00 -6.91
CA GLN A 124 11.74 -19.97 -6.55
C GLN A 124 11.88 -18.94 -7.67
N VAL A 125 12.07 -17.68 -7.30
CA VAL A 125 12.38 -16.59 -8.23
C VAL A 125 13.63 -15.88 -7.75
N VAL A 126 14.65 -15.81 -8.59
CA VAL A 126 15.88 -15.05 -8.30
C VAL A 126 15.71 -13.63 -8.83
N ALA A 127 15.91 -12.65 -7.96
CA ALA A 127 15.87 -11.22 -8.26
C ALA A 127 17.13 -10.57 -7.66
N GLU A 128 18.15 -10.40 -8.49
CA GLU A 128 19.47 -9.90 -8.09
C GLU A 128 20.05 -10.75 -6.93
N ASP A 129 20.24 -10.13 -5.76
CA ASP A 129 20.80 -10.71 -4.55
C ASP A 129 19.72 -11.30 -3.62
N VAL A 130 18.50 -11.52 -4.14
CA VAL A 130 17.38 -12.04 -3.36
C VAL A 130 16.76 -13.25 -4.07
N VAL A 131 16.55 -14.33 -3.34
CA VAL A 131 15.76 -15.48 -3.79
C VAL A 131 14.41 -15.44 -3.08
N LEU A 132 13.32 -15.40 -3.83
CA LEU A 132 11.95 -15.43 -3.32
C LEU A 132 11.39 -16.85 -3.39
N ASP A 133 10.95 -17.38 -2.25
CA ASP A 133 10.37 -18.71 -2.13
C ASP A 133 8.84 -18.64 -2.08
N PHE A 134 8.18 -19.32 -3.00
CA PHE A 134 6.73 -19.39 -3.10
C PHE A 134 6.20 -20.79 -2.80
N GLY A 135 5.12 -20.84 -2.02
CA GLY A 135 4.35 -22.05 -1.76
C GLY A 135 3.40 -22.42 -2.89
N ASP A 136 2.74 -23.57 -2.73
CA ASP A 136 1.77 -24.17 -3.68
C ASP A 136 0.64 -23.23 -4.11
N SER A 137 0.16 -22.39 -3.19
CA SER A 137 -0.85 -21.36 -3.42
C SER A 137 -0.34 -20.13 -4.17
N GLY A 138 0.94 -20.11 -4.56
CA GLY A 138 1.59 -18.96 -5.19
C GLY A 138 1.90 -17.81 -4.21
N ARG A 139 1.72 -18.02 -2.91
CA ARG A 139 2.07 -17.04 -1.86
C ARG A 139 3.54 -17.13 -1.49
N LEU A 140 4.15 -15.99 -1.15
CA LEU A 140 5.50 -15.93 -0.60
C LEU A 140 5.53 -16.64 0.76
N VAL A 141 6.43 -17.60 0.93
CA VAL A 141 6.64 -18.36 2.18
C VAL A 141 7.98 -18.06 2.84
N GLY A 142 8.93 -17.51 2.08
CA GLY A 142 10.18 -16.98 2.60
C GLY A 142 10.99 -16.27 1.53
N LEU A 143 12.14 -15.73 1.94
CA LEU A 143 13.14 -15.22 1.03
C LEU A 143 14.55 -15.36 1.60
N GLU A 144 15.52 -15.50 0.72
CA GLU A 144 16.95 -15.55 1.01
C GLU A 144 17.60 -14.28 0.49
N LEU A 145 18.33 -13.58 1.35
CA LEU A 145 19.07 -12.35 1.07
C LEU A 145 20.56 -12.64 1.06
N MET A 146 21.22 -12.40 -0.07
CA MET A 146 22.68 -12.33 -0.16
C MET A 146 23.17 -10.96 0.32
N ASN A 147 24.45 -10.88 0.75
CA ASN A 147 25.04 -9.65 1.30
C ASN A 147 24.22 -9.10 2.48
N ALA A 148 23.81 -10.01 3.37
CA ALA A 148 22.89 -9.73 4.46
C ALA A 148 23.43 -8.68 5.42
N ALA A 149 24.74 -8.62 5.65
CA ALA A 149 25.38 -7.62 6.49
C ALA A 149 25.19 -6.18 5.97
N ALA A 150 25.02 -5.97 4.66
CA ALA A 150 24.72 -4.65 4.10
C ALA A 150 23.21 -4.35 4.07
N ARG A 151 22.37 -5.38 4.00
CA ARG A 151 20.93 -5.24 3.70
C ARG A 151 20.01 -5.41 4.92
N LEU A 152 20.38 -6.22 5.90
CA LEU A 152 19.61 -6.37 7.14
C LEU A 152 19.91 -5.23 8.12
N PRO A 153 18.91 -4.66 8.80
CA PRO A 153 19.13 -3.81 9.97
C PRO A 153 19.98 -4.53 11.02
N SER A 154 20.85 -3.80 11.74
CA SER A 154 21.73 -4.36 12.77
C SER A 154 20.98 -5.14 13.85
N GLU A 155 19.75 -4.73 14.14
CA GLU A 155 18.89 -5.29 15.18
C GLU A 155 18.36 -6.68 14.79
N MET A 156 18.40 -7.03 13.50
CA MET A 156 17.92 -8.29 12.94
C MET A 156 19.05 -9.30 12.66
N ARG A 157 20.30 -8.91 12.92
CA ARG A 157 21.52 -9.69 12.71
C ARG A 157 21.88 -10.51 13.96
N ILE A 158 20.92 -11.30 14.45
CA ILE A 158 21.04 -12.09 15.68
C ILE A 158 21.67 -13.45 15.36
#